data_AF-A0A1H6YGG2-F1
#
_entry.id   AF-A0A1H6YGG2-F1
#
_cell.length_a   1.000
_cell.length_b   1.000
_cell.length_c   1.000
_cell.angle_alpha   90.00
_cell.angle_beta   90.00
_cell.angle_gamma   90.00
#
_symmetry.space_group_name_H-M   'P 1'
#
loop_
_entity.id
_entity.type
_entity.pdbx_description
1 polymer ?
#
loop_
_entity_poly.entity_id
_entity_poly.type
_entity_poly.pdbx_seq_one_letter_code
_entity_poly.pdbx_strand_id
1 'polypeptide(L)'
;MIPGFGLNLNGVVERLIYMTDYTLIGGQLGFYVAQPVFDLRISQGGQRGDRKGISDTLAAVMLGWHSGNHHWAAAIEGVFPTGEYDRDRMVNLGKNYYTARPIFVYSYHQPDGWDLSTKLSYSFNTENHDTDYLSGQYFAGDFSLGYSFAPGWIMALQGYAFKQLTSDKLNGDKIGFRGQSIALGPGIQYQGKRWSLEGRYTSETAVENRSQGNYTWVKLTLAF
;
A
#
# COMPACT_ATOMS: atom_id res chain seq x y z
N MET A 1 10.48 -19.57 -10.96
CA MET A 1 10.64 -19.57 -9.48
C MET A 1 12.13 -19.59 -9.19
N ILE A 2 12.63 -18.70 -8.32
CA ILE A 2 14.07 -18.64 -8.02
C ILE A 2 14.41 -19.65 -6.92
N PRO A 3 15.41 -20.54 -7.10
CA PRO A 3 15.78 -21.52 -6.08
C PRO A 3 16.19 -20.87 -4.75
N GLY A 4 15.66 -21.40 -3.64
CA GLY A 4 15.97 -20.93 -2.29
C GLY A 4 15.49 -19.51 -1.98
N PHE A 5 14.53 -18.99 -2.76
CA PHE A 5 13.98 -17.67 -2.52
C PHE A 5 13.20 -17.61 -1.20
N GLY A 6 13.52 -16.63 -0.37
CA GLY A 6 12.84 -16.34 0.89
C GLY A 6 12.85 -14.84 1.14
N LEU A 7 11.72 -14.31 1.62
CA LEU A 7 11.51 -12.90 1.89
C LEU A 7 10.85 -12.75 3.27
N ASN A 8 11.43 -11.94 4.13
CA ASN A 8 10.80 -11.52 5.39
C ASN A 8 10.91 -10.00 5.50
N LEU A 9 9.77 -9.34 5.70
CA LEU A 9 9.70 -7.89 5.83
C LEU A 9 8.88 -7.57 7.09
N ASN A 10 9.49 -6.84 8.01
CA ASN A 10 8.81 -6.24 9.15
C ASN A 10 8.88 -4.73 9.00
N GLY A 11 7.88 -4.00 9.48
CA GLY A 11 7.95 -2.54 9.39
C GLY A 11 6.85 -1.80 10.11
N VAL A 12 7.06 -0.49 10.16
CA VAL A 12 6.12 0.50 10.65
C VAL A 12 5.97 1.56 9.56
N VAL A 13 4.73 1.95 9.29
CA VAL A 13 4.44 3.03 8.34
C VAL A 13 3.68 4.10 9.09
N GLU A 14 4.37 5.16 9.45
CA GLU A 14 3.75 6.33 10.07
C GLU A 14 3.12 7.18 8.97
N ARG A 15 1.87 7.60 9.16
CA ARG A 15 1.17 8.49 8.23
C ARG A 15 0.51 9.61 9.01
N LEU A 16 0.88 10.84 8.68
CA LEU A 16 0.25 12.05 9.18
C LEU A 16 -0.69 12.59 8.11
N ILE A 17 -1.96 12.80 8.47
CA ILE A 17 -2.99 13.35 7.60
C ILE A 17 -3.43 14.69 8.19
N TYR A 18 -3.50 15.72 7.36
CA TYR A 18 -3.99 17.04 7.72
C TYR A 18 -5.12 17.43 6.79
N MET A 19 -6.29 17.74 7.36
CA MET A 19 -7.45 18.26 6.64
C MET A 19 -7.57 19.76 6.91
N THR A 20 -7.74 20.54 5.84
CA THR A 20 -7.93 21.99 5.94
C THR A 20 -9.41 22.34 6.01
N ASP A 21 -9.74 23.58 6.35
CA ASP A 21 -11.13 24.10 6.24
C ASP A 21 -11.51 24.50 4.80
N TYR A 22 -10.58 24.40 3.84
CA TYR A 22 -10.83 24.75 2.45
C TYR A 22 -11.56 23.62 1.71
N THR A 23 -12.55 24.00 0.92
CA THR A 23 -13.30 23.06 0.05
C THR A 23 -13.09 23.38 -1.42
N LEU A 24 -12.82 22.37 -2.24
CA LEU A 24 -12.74 22.45 -3.70
C LEU A 24 -13.69 21.42 -4.30
N ILE A 25 -14.56 21.83 -5.23
CA ILE A 25 -15.51 20.93 -5.92
C ILE A 25 -16.33 20.09 -4.90
N GLY A 26 -16.73 20.73 -3.79
CA GLY A 26 -17.47 20.11 -2.69
C GLY A 26 -16.68 19.17 -1.78
N GLY A 27 -15.37 18.98 -2.02
CA GLY A 27 -14.51 18.12 -1.21
C GLY A 27 -13.56 18.91 -0.34
N GLN A 28 -13.33 18.45 0.89
CA GLN A 28 -12.39 19.05 1.82
C GLN A 28 -10.95 18.76 1.37
N LEU A 29 -10.14 19.81 1.22
CA LEU A 29 -8.74 19.70 0.86
C LEU A 29 -7.93 19.15 2.04
N GLY A 30 -7.14 18.11 1.76
CA GLY A 30 -6.23 17.51 2.71
C GLY A 30 -4.90 17.13 2.11
N PHE A 31 -3.96 16.85 2.99
CA PHE A 31 -2.60 16.43 2.66
C PHE A 31 -2.20 15.27 3.57
N TYR A 32 -1.34 14.39 3.08
CA TYR A 32 -0.66 13.47 3.97
C TYR A 32 0.79 13.28 3.60
N VAL A 33 1.59 12.91 4.60
CA VAL A 33 2.93 12.37 4.43
C VAL A 33 3.00 11.02 5.14
N ALA A 34 3.70 10.07 4.55
CA ALA A 34 3.97 8.79 5.18
C ALA A 34 5.45 8.41 5.05
N GLN A 35 6.02 7.91 6.16
CA GLN A 35 7.39 7.46 6.22
C GLN A 35 7.42 5.98 6.62
N PRO A 36 7.71 5.08 5.68
CA PRO A 36 7.90 3.67 6.00
C PRO A 36 9.30 3.42 6.56
N VAL A 37 9.38 2.59 7.60
CA VAL A 37 10.61 2.03 8.15
C VAL A 37 10.50 0.52 8.11
N PHE A 38 11.47 -0.14 7.50
CA PHE A 38 11.45 -1.59 7.28
C PHE A 38 12.71 -2.26 7.84
N ASP A 39 12.58 -3.52 8.27
CA ASP A 39 13.63 -4.54 8.39
C ASP A 39 13.29 -5.62 7.34
N LEU A 40 14.11 -5.66 6.28
CA LEU A 40 13.94 -6.52 5.11
C LEU A 40 15.06 -7.55 5.07
N ARG A 41 14.71 -8.82 4.90
CA ARG A 41 15.64 -9.94 4.75
C ARG A 41 15.28 -10.74 3.51
N ILE A 42 16.27 -10.99 2.67
CA ILE A 42 16.14 -11.76 1.42
C ILE A 42 17.14 -12.91 1.42
N SER A 43 16.69 -14.09 1.01
CA SER A 43 17.56 -15.19 0.60
C SER A 43 17.28 -15.55 -0.85
N GLN A 44 18.31 -15.74 -1.66
CA GLN A 44 18.16 -16.10 -3.08
C GLN A 44 19.45 -16.77 -3.57
N GLY A 45 19.34 -17.94 -4.23
CA GLY A 45 20.50 -18.57 -4.88
C GLY A 45 21.68 -18.87 -3.94
N GLY A 46 21.41 -19.22 -2.68
CA GLY A 46 22.43 -19.47 -1.66
C GLY A 46 23.00 -18.22 -0.97
N GLN A 47 22.66 -17.02 -1.45
CA GLN A 47 23.03 -15.75 -0.82
C GLN A 47 21.94 -15.25 0.12
N ARG A 48 22.33 -14.43 1.10
CA ARG A 48 21.45 -13.75 2.04
C ARG A 48 21.85 -12.29 2.16
N GLY A 49 20.86 -11.41 2.28
CA GLY A 49 21.05 -10.00 2.58
C GLY A 49 19.96 -9.49 3.50
N ASP A 50 20.28 -8.49 4.29
CA ASP A 50 19.33 -7.79 5.14
C ASP A 50 19.57 -6.28 5.15
N ARG A 51 18.52 -5.52 5.43
CA ARG A 51 18.60 -4.08 5.65
C ARG A 51 17.49 -3.61 6.56
N LYS A 52 17.85 -2.76 7.52
CA LYS A 52 16.91 -2.01 8.34
C LYS A 52 17.09 -0.51 8.13
N GLY A 53 16.01 0.23 7.94
CA GLY A 53 16.09 1.67 7.73
C GLY A 53 14.83 2.29 7.16
N ILE A 54 14.95 3.56 6.79
CA ILE A 54 13.89 4.37 6.19
C ILE A 54 13.76 4.00 4.70
N SER A 55 12.53 3.82 4.25
CA SER A 55 12.17 3.63 2.83
C SER A 55 11.68 4.94 2.21
N ASP A 56 11.31 4.90 0.94
CA ASP A 56 10.86 6.06 0.19
C ASP A 56 9.66 6.75 0.85
N THR A 57 9.78 8.06 1.01
CA THR A 57 8.75 8.95 1.54
C THR A 57 7.59 9.04 0.57
N LEU A 58 6.37 9.02 1.10
CA LEU A 58 5.15 9.22 0.34
C LEU A 58 4.52 10.54 0.77
N ALA A 59 4.05 11.34 -0.18
CA ALA A 59 3.26 12.52 0.13
C ALA A 59 2.11 12.66 -0.88
N ALA A 60 0.97 13.15 -0.43
CA ALA A 60 -0.19 13.31 -1.29
C ALA A 60 -0.98 14.58 -0.97
N VAL A 61 -1.65 15.07 -2.01
CA VAL A 61 -2.78 15.99 -1.91
C VAL A 61 -4.06 15.21 -2.18
N MET A 62 -5.12 15.51 -1.45
CA MET A 62 -6.38 14.81 -1.56
C MET A 62 -7.59 15.72 -1.36
N LEU A 63 -8.73 15.30 -1.90
CA LEU A 63 -10.04 15.85 -1.63
C LEU A 63 -10.90 14.75 -1.01
N GLY A 64 -11.56 15.05 0.11
CA GLY A 64 -12.46 14.13 0.81
C GLY A 64 -13.91 14.62 0.82
N TRP A 65 -14.85 13.72 0.61
CA TRP A 65 -16.29 14.00 0.60
C TRP A 65 -17.02 13.03 1.51
N HIS A 66 -18.14 13.48 2.04
CA HIS A 66 -18.99 12.70 2.95
C HIS A 66 -20.46 12.97 2.62
N SER A 67 -21.29 11.93 2.63
CA SER A 67 -22.74 12.01 2.48
C SER A 67 -23.41 10.87 3.24
N GLY A 68 -24.07 11.19 4.36
CA GLY A 68 -24.61 10.17 5.27
C GLY A 68 -23.52 9.18 5.70
N ASN A 69 -23.77 7.90 5.45
CA ASN A 69 -22.86 6.79 5.76
C ASN A 69 -21.75 6.58 4.72
N HIS A 70 -21.76 7.36 3.63
CA HIS A 70 -20.80 7.24 2.53
C HIS A 70 -19.69 8.26 2.68
N HIS A 71 -18.45 7.82 2.52
CA HIS A 71 -17.27 8.67 2.50
C HIS A 71 -16.38 8.25 1.33
N TRP A 72 -15.82 9.22 0.62
CA TRP A 72 -14.88 8.94 -0.46
C TRP A 72 -13.82 10.02 -0.54
N ALA A 73 -12.67 9.66 -1.08
CA ALA A 73 -11.62 10.64 -1.35
C ALA A 73 -10.87 10.27 -2.64
N ALA A 74 -10.36 11.30 -3.29
CA ALA A 74 -9.46 11.18 -4.43
C ALA A 74 -8.15 11.86 -4.06
N ALA A 75 -7.04 11.22 -4.36
CA ALA A 75 -5.71 11.74 -4.05
C ALA A 75 -4.74 11.53 -5.21
N ILE A 76 -3.75 12.40 -5.31
CA ILE A 76 -2.54 12.16 -6.10
C ILE A 76 -1.39 12.04 -5.11
N GLU A 77 -0.83 10.83 -5.02
CA GLU A 77 0.32 10.51 -4.17
C GLU A 77 1.61 10.48 -5.00
N GLY A 78 2.65 11.15 -4.53
CA GLY A 78 4.03 10.99 -4.97
C GLY A 78 4.78 10.05 -4.03
N VAL A 79 5.57 9.14 -4.59
CA VAL A 79 6.61 8.38 -3.88
C VAL A 79 7.96 8.95 -4.30
N PHE A 80 8.73 9.42 -3.32
CA PHE A 80 9.97 10.15 -3.53
C PHE A 80 11.17 9.27 -3.17
N PRO A 81 12.20 9.17 -4.03
CA PRO A 81 13.38 8.31 -3.84
C PRO A 81 14.29 8.86 -2.73
N THR A 82 13.85 8.71 -1.50
CA THR A 82 14.47 9.26 -0.27
C THR A 82 14.98 8.15 0.63
N GLY A 83 14.55 6.91 0.40
CA GLY A 83 15.10 5.73 1.06
C GLY A 83 16.48 5.40 0.53
N GLU A 84 17.27 4.71 1.35
CA GLU A 84 18.61 4.30 0.95
C GLU A 84 18.58 3.39 -0.29
N TYR A 85 19.40 3.73 -1.28
CA TYR A 85 19.60 2.94 -2.49
C TYR A 85 21.08 2.84 -2.87
N ASP A 86 21.48 1.67 -3.37
CA ASP A 86 22.78 1.38 -3.97
C ASP A 86 22.59 0.21 -4.94
N ARG A 87 22.99 0.39 -6.20
CA ARG A 87 22.83 -0.61 -7.26
C ARG A 87 23.61 -1.90 -7.01
N ASP A 88 24.70 -1.83 -6.25
CA ASP A 88 25.59 -2.97 -5.97
C ASP A 88 25.12 -3.75 -4.73
N ARG A 89 24.05 -3.31 -4.05
CA ARG A 89 23.44 -4.01 -2.92
C ARG A 89 22.34 -4.97 -3.36
N MET A 90 22.34 -6.15 -2.73
CA MET A 90 21.29 -7.15 -2.88
C MET A 90 19.92 -6.68 -2.35
N VAL A 91 19.91 -5.88 -1.28
CA VAL A 91 18.69 -5.44 -0.60
C VAL A 91 18.68 -3.92 -0.50
N ASN A 92 17.66 -3.30 -1.10
CA ASN A 92 17.43 -1.86 -1.05
C ASN A 92 16.05 -1.56 -0.45
N LEU A 93 15.96 -0.49 0.33
CA LEU A 93 14.71 -0.01 0.93
C LEU A 93 14.09 1.12 0.11
N GLY A 94 14.92 1.94 -0.54
CA GLY A 94 14.49 2.87 -1.58
C GLY A 94 14.51 2.21 -2.97
N LYS A 95 13.76 2.79 -3.90
CA LYS A 95 13.67 2.30 -5.28
C LYS A 95 14.46 3.12 -6.30
N ASN A 96 14.94 4.29 -5.89
CA ASN A 96 15.70 5.24 -6.73
C ASN A 96 14.96 5.70 -8.00
N TYR A 97 13.64 5.80 -7.90
CA TYR A 97 12.80 6.41 -8.93
C TYR A 97 11.58 7.05 -8.28
N TYR A 98 10.92 7.94 -9.01
CA TYR A 98 9.67 8.56 -8.57
C TYR A 98 8.47 7.72 -8.99
N THR A 99 7.43 7.72 -8.16
CA THR A 99 6.11 7.19 -8.57
C THR A 99 5.06 8.26 -8.41
N ALA A 100 4.28 8.52 -9.47
CA ALA A 100 3.02 9.26 -9.37
C ALA A 100 1.87 8.25 -9.28
N ARG A 101 0.99 8.41 -8.28
CA ARG A 101 -0.06 7.45 -7.96
C ARG A 101 -1.40 8.16 -7.71
N PRO A 102 -2.30 8.26 -8.71
CA PRO A 102 -3.70 8.53 -8.45
C PRO A 102 -4.31 7.43 -7.57
N ILE A 103 -5.10 7.85 -6.59
CA ILE A 103 -5.79 7.02 -5.62
C ILE A 103 -7.24 7.44 -5.55
N PHE A 104 -8.14 6.46 -5.49
CA PHE A 104 -9.53 6.64 -5.09
C PHE A 104 -9.82 5.75 -3.89
N VAL A 105 -10.46 6.29 -2.86
CA VAL A 105 -10.93 5.53 -1.71
C VAL A 105 -12.41 5.75 -1.53
N TYR A 106 -13.10 4.70 -1.08
CA TYR A 106 -14.51 4.76 -0.72
C TYR A 106 -14.72 3.90 0.53
N SER A 107 -15.56 4.39 1.43
CA SER A 107 -16.04 3.63 2.57
C SER A 107 -17.53 3.88 2.79
N TYR A 108 -18.23 2.84 3.21
CA TYR A 108 -19.58 2.90 3.72
C TYR A 108 -19.56 2.32 5.14
N HIS A 109 -20.12 3.06 6.09
CA HIS A 109 -20.16 2.65 7.49
C HIS A 109 -21.57 2.78 8.06
N GLN A 110 -22.17 1.65 8.46
CA GLN A 110 -23.42 1.60 9.23
C GLN A 110 -23.10 1.13 10.66
N PRO A 111 -23.37 1.94 11.71
CA PRO A 111 -22.97 1.64 13.09
C PRO A 111 -23.36 0.24 13.59
N ASP A 112 -24.58 -0.20 13.26
CA ASP A 112 -25.12 -1.51 13.63
C ASP A 112 -25.35 -2.39 12.39
N GLY A 113 -24.41 -2.36 11.43
CA GLY A 113 -24.57 -3.13 10.20
C GLY A 113 -23.29 -3.27 9.40
N TRP A 114 -23.43 -3.15 8.08
CA TRP A 114 -22.36 -3.34 7.13
C TRP A 114 -21.30 -2.24 7.22
N ASP A 115 -20.04 -2.66 7.14
CA ASP A 115 -18.85 -1.83 6.96
C ASP A 115 -18.12 -2.28 5.69
N LEU A 116 -17.97 -1.36 4.75
CA LEU A 116 -17.38 -1.64 3.44
C LEU A 116 -16.31 -0.59 3.18
N SER A 117 -15.15 -1.01 2.68
CA SER A 117 -14.20 -0.04 2.15
C SER A 117 -13.39 -0.61 1.01
N THR A 118 -12.93 0.29 0.14
CA THR A 118 -11.97 -0.02 -0.90
C THR A 118 -11.02 1.15 -1.12
N LYS A 119 -9.80 0.82 -1.51
CA LYS A 119 -8.80 1.75 -2.02
C LYS A 119 -8.32 1.24 -3.35
N LEU A 120 -8.46 2.04 -4.39
CA LEU A 120 -7.96 1.75 -5.73
C LEU A 120 -6.82 2.72 -6.04
N SER A 121 -5.79 2.22 -6.73
CA SER A 121 -4.66 3.04 -7.13
C SER A 121 -4.05 2.56 -8.43
N TYR A 122 -3.47 3.49 -9.17
CA TYR A 122 -2.68 3.21 -10.36
C TYR A 122 -1.34 3.91 -10.22
N SER A 123 -0.23 3.23 -10.50
CA SER A 123 1.12 3.77 -10.31
C SER A 123 1.85 3.94 -11.63
N PHE A 124 2.38 5.14 -11.83
CA PHE A 124 3.30 5.51 -12.92
C PHE A 124 4.69 5.69 -12.34
N ASN A 125 5.66 4.89 -12.78
CA ASN A 125 7.04 4.99 -12.31
C ASN A 125 7.90 5.73 -13.32
N THR A 126 8.91 6.44 -12.83
CA THR A 126 10.03 6.88 -13.65
C THR A 126 11.09 5.78 -13.73
N GLU A 127 12.07 5.97 -14.60
CA GLU A 127 13.21 5.07 -14.70
C GLU A 127 14.18 5.29 -13.53
N ASN A 128 14.82 4.22 -13.09
CA ASN A 128 16.00 4.29 -12.24
C ASN A 128 17.23 4.41 -13.14
N HIS A 129 17.87 5.58 -13.13
CA HIS A 129 19.00 5.91 -14.00
C HIS A 129 20.32 5.21 -13.61
N ASP A 130 20.41 4.60 -12.42
CA ASP A 130 21.62 3.86 -12.03
C ASP A 130 21.65 2.43 -12.60
N THR A 131 20.49 1.94 -13.06
CA THR A 131 20.31 0.58 -13.59
C THR A 131 19.59 0.53 -14.94
N ASP A 132 19.17 1.67 -15.48
CA ASP A 132 18.34 1.79 -16.69
C ASP A 132 17.10 0.89 -16.63
N TYR A 133 16.48 0.80 -15.45
CA TYR A 133 15.33 -0.05 -15.18
C TYR A 133 14.08 0.79 -14.99
N LEU A 134 13.08 0.54 -15.83
CA LEU A 134 11.76 1.12 -15.70
C LEU A 134 10.77 0.04 -15.27
N SER A 135 10.31 0.13 -14.02
CA SER A 135 9.26 -0.75 -13.55
C SER A 135 7.93 -0.39 -14.20
N GLY A 136 7.26 -1.39 -14.77
CA GLY A 136 5.98 -1.23 -15.44
C GLY A 136 4.90 -0.69 -14.50
N GLN A 137 3.99 0.06 -15.09
CA GLN A 137 2.78 0.59 -14.47
C GLN A 137 1.91 -0.54 -13.91
N TYR A 138 1.31 -0.29 -12.75
CA TYR A 138 0.52 -1.29 -12.05
C TYR A 138 -0.71 -0.68 -11.39
N PHE A 139 -1.74 -1.52 -11.28
CA PHE A 139 -2.94 -1.28 -10.51
C PHE A 139 -2.86 -2.04 -9.18
N ALA A 140 -3.35 -1.42 -8.11
CA ALA A 140 -3.55 -2.08 -6.82
C ALA A 140 -4.89 -1.67 -6.22
N GLY A 141 -5.64 -2.65 -5.74
CA GLY A 141 -6.93 -2.48 -5.08
C GLY A 141 -6.96 -3.19 -3.73
N ASP A 142 -7.19 -2.47 -2.64
CA ASP A 142 -7.50 -3.04 -1.32
C ASP A 142 -9.03 -3.06 -1.12
N PHE A 143 -9.54 -4.02 -0.36
CA PHE A 143 -10.93 -4.04 0.07
C PHE A 143 -11.11 -4.60 1.49
N SER A 144 -12.20 -4.20 2.12
CA SER A 144 -12.72 -4.74 3.38
C SER A 144 -14.24 -4.86 3.27
N LEU A 145 -14.75 -6.05 3.59
CA LEU A 145 -16.17 -6.35 3.73
C LEU A 145 -16.40 -6.86 5.14
N GLY A 146 -17.02 -6.05 5.99
CA GLY A 146 -17.23 -6.33 7.39
C GLY A 146 -18.65 -6.08 7.88
N TYR A 147 -18.92 -6.60 9.08
CA TYR A 147 -20.19 -6.46 9.76
C TYR A 147 -19.96 -6.15 11.24
N SER A 148 -20.69 -5.16 11.75
CA SER A 148 -20.71 -4.77 13.16
C SER A 148 -21.48 -5.80 13.97
N PHE A 149 -20.78 -6.55 14.83
CA PHE A 149 -21.39 -7.62 15.63
C PHE A 149 -21.56 -7.24 17.11
N ALA A 150 -20.92 -6.16 17.55
CA ALA A 150 -21.07 -5.54 18.86
C ALA A 150 -20.66 -4.07 18.77
N PRO A 151 -21.05 -3.20 19.72
CA PRO A 151 -20.70 -1.78 19.67
C PRO A 151 -19.21 -1.53 19.45
N GLY A 152 -18.88 -0.93 18.30
CA GLY A 152 -17.52 -0.62 17.87
C GLY A 152 -16.72 -1.80 17.31
N TRP A 153 -17.20 -3.04 17.40
CA TRP A 153 -16.49 -4.22 16.92
C TRP A 153 -16.98 -4.68 15.55
N ILE A 154 -16.05 -4.81 14.62
CA ILE A 154 -16.30 -5.22 13.24
C ILE A 154 -15.46 -6.45 12.94
N MET A 155 -16.10 -7.51 12.44
CA MET A 155 -15.41 -8.64 11.84
C MET A 155 -15.47 -8.48 10.32
N ALA A 156 -14.36 -8.68 9.63
CA ALA A 156 -14.25 -8.41 8.21
C ALA A 156 -13.48 -9.49 7.45
N LEU A 157 -13.87 -9.66 6.19
CA LEU A 157 -13.05 -10.28 5.16
C LEU A 157 -12.28 -9.17 4.45
N GLN A 158 -10.95 -9.25 4.44
CA GLN A 158 -10.07 -8.23 3.89
C GLN A 158 -9.12 -8.83 2.87
N GLY A 159 -8.68 -8.01 1.93
CA GLY A 159 -7.76 -8.46 0.91
C GLY A 159 -7.26 -7.35 0.02
N TYR A 160 -6.44 -7.76 -0.95
CA TYR A 160 -6.01 -6.88 -2.03
C TYR A 160 -5.82 -7.65 -3.33
N ALA A 161 -5.86 -6.93 -4.45
CA ALA A 161 -5.44 -7.40 -5.75
C ALA A 161 -4.37 -6.46 -6.30
N PHE A 162 -3.25 -7.02 -6.76
CA PHE A 162 -2.18 -6.31 -7.43
C PHE A 162 -2.04 -6.85 -8.85
N LYS A 163 -1.93 -5.95 -9.83
CA LYS A 163 -1.65 -6.35 -11.21
C LYS A 163 -0.81 -5.31 -11.94
N GLN A 164 0.33 -5.75 -12.43
CA GLN A 164 1.17 -4.98 -13.31
C GLN A 164 0.64 -5.08 -14.75
N LEU A 165 0.34 -3.93 -15.35
CA LEU A 165 -0.38 -3.85 -16.62
C LEU A 165 0.56 -3.64 -17.80
N THR A 166 1.75 -3.10 -17.55
CA THR A 166 2.78 -2.93 -18.57
C THR A 166 4.03 -3.74 -18.20
N SER A 167 4.78 -4.16 -19.20
CA SER A 167 6.05 -4.85 -18.98
C SER A 167 7.06 -3.92 -18.34
N ASP A 168 7.91 -4.45 -17.47
CA ASP A 168 9.17 -3.82 -17.12
C ASP A 168 10.02 -3.58 -18.37
N LYS A 169 10.90 -2.57 -18.30
CA LYS A 169 11.92 -2.32 -19.31
C LYS A 169 13.31 -2.24 -18.68
N LEU A 170 14.31 -2.72 -19.42
CA LEU A 170 15.72 -2.58 -19.10
C LEU A 170 16.43 -2.01 -20.34
N ASN A 171 17.21 -0.94 -20.19
CA ASN A 171 17.84 -0.22 -21.31
C ASN A 171 16.82 0.19 -22.39
N GLY A 172 15.60 0.55 -21.99
CA GLY A 172 14.51 0.88 -22.92
C GLY A 172 13.77 -0.31 -23.55
N ASP A 173 14.31 -1.53 -23.46
CA ASP A 173 13.71 -2.73 -24.05
C ASP A 173 12.76 -3.45 -23.09
N LYS A 174 11.62 -3.92 -23.60
CA LYS A 174 10.63 -4.66 -22.80
C LYS A 174 11.18 -6.05 -22.44
N ILE A 175 11.28 -6.35 -21.15
CA ILE A 175 11.80 -7.63 -20.65
C ILE A 175 10.71 -8.65 -20.28
N GLY A 176 9.44 -8.33 -20.52
CA GLY A 176 8.30 -9.25 -20.40
C GLY A 176 7.78 -9.49 -18.97
N PHE A 177 8.46 -8.99 -17.93
CA PHE A 177 8.04 -9.19 -16.55
C PHE A 177 6.80 -8.37 -16.21
N ARG A 178 5.78 -9.07 -15.70
CA ARG A 178 4.56 -8.51 -15.13
C ARG A 178 4.18 -9.29 -13.89
N GLY A 179 4.10 -8.60 -12.75
CA GLY A 179 3.66 -9.18 -11.49
C GLY A 179 2.15 -9.19 -11.32
N GLN A 180 1.60 -10.21 -10.67
CA GLN A 180 0.25 -10.18 -10.09
C GLN A 180 0.22 -10.92 -8.75
N SER A 181 -0.71 -10.54 -7.89
CA SER A 181 -1.09 -11.32 -6.71
C SER A 181 -2.48 -10.93 -6.22
N ILE A 182 -3.16 -11.88 -5.57
CA ILE A 182 -4.42 -11.64 -4.87
C ILE A 182 -4.25 -12.16 -3.46
N ALA A 183 -4.53 -11.32 -2.45
CA ALA A 183 -4.53 -11.74 -1.07
C ALA A 183 -5.93 -11.65 -0.46
N LEU A 184 -6.24 -12.60 0.41
CA LEU A 184 -7.51 -12.66 1.14
C LEU A 184 -7.26 -13.18 2.54
N GLY A 185 -8.02 -12.69 3.52
CA GLY A 185 -8.09 -13.31 4.83
C GLY A 185 -8.91 -12.52 5.86
N PRO A 186 -9.00 -13.05 7.08
CA PRO A 186 -9.81 -12.45 8.13
C PRO A 186 -9.18 -11.17 8.68
N GLY A 187 -10.03 -10.27 9.15
CA GLY A 187 -9.63 -9.14 9.96
C GLY A 187 -10.68 -8.78 10.99
N ILE A 188 -10.24 -8.03 11.99
CA ILE A 188 -11.06 -7.52 13.07
C ILE A 188 -10.71 -6.06 13.30
N GLN A 189 -11.72 -5.25 13.60
CA GLN A 189 -11.54 -3.84 13.87
C GLN A 189 -12.30 -3.45 15.13
N TYR A 190 -11.77 -2.48 15.85
CA TYR A 190 -12.44 -1.79 16.92
C TYR A 190 -12.43 -0.28 16.66
N GLN A 191 -13.61 0.34 16.69
CA GLN A 191 -13.82 1.76 16.45
C GLN A 191 -14.23 2.47 17.72
N GLY A 192 -13.32 3.30 18.24
CA GLY A 192 -13.58 4.25 19.31
C GLY A 192 -13.94 5.63 18.76
N LYS A 193 -14.20 6.59 19.67
CA LYS A 193 -14.64 7.96 19.29
C LYS A 193 -13.59 8.77 18.52
N ARG A 194 -12.31 8.62 18.87
CA ARG A 194 -11.18 9.38 18.28
C ARG A 194 -10.02 8.47 17.88
N TRP A 195 -10.26 7.17 17.84
CA TRP A 195 -9.25 6.19 17.49
C TRP A 195 -9.89 4.93 16.94
N SER A 196 -9.14 4.18 16.14
CA SER A 196 -9.53 2.84 15.71
C SER A 196 -8.31 1.93 15.64
N LEU A 197 -8.54 0.64 15.88
CA LEU A 197 -7.53 -0.40 15.76
C LEU A 197 -8.04 -1.47 14.80
N GLU A 198 -7.21 -1.89 13.87
CA GLU A 198 -7.50 -2.97 12.93
C GLU A 198 -6.35 -3.96 12.95
N GLY A 199 -6.70 -5.25 12.97
CA GLY A 199 -5.77 -6.36 12.72
C GLY A 199 -6.28 -7.19 11.55
N ARG A 200 -5.40 -7.56 10.62
CA ARG A 200 -5.72 -8.48 9.52
C ARG A 200 -4.59 -9.48 9.28
N TYR A 201 -4.98 -10.67 8.87
CA TYR A 201 -4.08 -11.71 8.37
C TYR A 201 -4.56 -12.10 6.98
N THR A 202 -3.69 -12.03 5.97
CA THR A 202 -4.04 -12.35 4.58
C THR A 202 -3.01 -13.27 3.95
N SER A 203 -3.48 -14.20 3.14
CA SER A 203 -2.62 -15.13 2.37
C SER A 203 -2.69 -14.80 0.89
N GLU A 204 -1.53 -14.72 0.22
CA GLU A 204 -1.45 -14.49 -1.22
C GLU A 204 -1.68 -15.77 -2.03
N THR A 205 -2.40 -15.58 -3.14
CA THR A 205 -2.75 -16.56 -4.15
C THR A 205 -2.65 -15.91 -5.53
N ALA A 206 -2.79 -16.70 -6.61
CA ALA A 206 -2.73 -16.21 -7.99
C ALA A 206 -1.48 -15.36 -8.28
N VAL A 207 -0.33 -15.78 -7.76
CA VAL A 207 0.92 -15.03 -7.83
C VAL A 207 1.67 -15.37 -9.12
N GLU A 208 2.03 -14.35 -9.90
CA GLU A 208 2.96 -14.47 -11.02
C GLU A 208 4.06 -13.42 -10.89
N ASN A 209 5.31 -13.80 -11.17
CA ASN A 209 6.49 -12.92 -11.13
C ASN A 209 6.64 -12.06 -9.85
N ARG A 210 6.15 -12.57 -8.71
CA ARG A 210 6.29 -11.96 -7.38
C ARG A 210 6.49 -13.03 -6.32
N SER A 211 6.89 -12.61 -5.12
CA SER A 211 6.89 -13.47 -3.93
C SER A 211 5.46 -13.80 -3.52
N GLN A 212 5.20 -15.07 -3.19
CA GLN A 212 3.95 -15.49 -2.55
C GLN A 212 4.18 -15.67 -1.05
N GLY A 213 3.31 -15.11 -0.22
CA GLY A 213 3.43 -15.26 1.23
C GLY A 213 2.16 -14.92 2.01
N ASN A 214 2.35 -14.76 3.33
CA ASN A 214 1.32 -14.34 4.26
C ASN A 214 1.70 -12.98 4.85
N TYR A 215 0.70 -12.13 5.09
CA TYR A 215 0.90 -10.79 5.67
C TYR A 215 0.04 -10.67 6.91
N THR A 216 0.65 -10.20 7.98
CA THR A 216 -0.05 -9.72 9.17
C THR A 216 0.10 -8.21 9.20
N TRP A 217 -1.01 -7.50 9.41
CA TRP A 217 -1.02 -6.05 9.47
C TRP A 217 -1.83 -5.57 10.66
N VAL A 218 -1.27 -4.62 11.41
CA VAL A 218 -1.95 -3.92 12.50
C VAL A 218 -1.93 -2.44 12.19
N LYS A 219 -3.10 -1.80 12.27
CA LYS A 219 -3.29 -0.37 11.95
C LYS A 219 -3.97 0.32 13.12
N LEU A 220 -3.29 1.32 13.68
CA LEU A 220 -3.85 2.25 14.65
C LEU A 220 -4.10 3.59 13.96
N THR A 221 -5.32 4.11 14.09
CA THR A 221 -5.68 5.47 13.64
C THR A 221 -5.99 6.32 14.86
N LEU A 222 -5.47 7.54 14.91
CA LEU A 222 -5.74 8.51 15.97
C LEU A 222 -6.20 9.83 15.33
N ALA A 223 -7.28 10.41 15.83
CA ALA A 223 -7.78 11.72 15.41
C ALA A 223 -7.50 12.75 16.52
N PHE A 224 -6.61 13.70 16.27
CA PHE A 224 -6.19 14.74 17.22
C PHE A 224 -6.56 16.14 16.75
#